data_AF-A0A4R6VNZ5-F1
#
_entry.id   AF-A0A4R6VNZ5-F1
#
_cell.length_a   1.000
_cell.length_b   1.000
_cell.length_c   1.000
_cell.angle_alpha   90.00
_cell.angle_beta   90.00
_cell.angle_gamma   90.00
#
_symmetry.space_group_name_H-M   'P 1'
#
loop_
_entity.id
_entity.type
_entity.pdbx_description
1 polymer ?
#
loop_
_entity_poly.entity_id
_entity_poly.type
_entity_poly.pdbx_seq_one_letter_code
_entity_poly.pdbx_strand_id
1 'polypeptide(L)'
;MTVTGQIDFFPVSIGSQHFSNVFVRMDGTGVTEPTGPGGGVVNCQYTAGPWETFALERNDDGTFSFRSMAFPNVFLRMDGTGVVSPTGPGGGVVNCQYTAGPWEKFKISIVESSEANGNIVTIESNAFPNVFLRLDGTGVTKPTGPGGGVVNCQYTAGPWEKFHLGAHLNDAIDKLGELYPSYDKSLDKYNELIIKHIIEGTAPTDSEIMELEGIFDIDLASTNDTPSSCQSAAAHMIVDGFVTAIGLMGLKIPGKSTIAEKLALKIEVEGMNDFRETVYNFRNATSNSQKAYQFFKMLSDIYNGNFFQILLSSVSSAITSTWDKIKFAVTFVAQLIAWFATEGVAFIAQVVLLASDLAELYEDAGNVKTCCYAKS
;
A
#
# COMPACT_ATOMS: atom_id res chain seq x y z
N MET A 1 -22.04 -8.68 7.85
CA MET A 1 -21.48 -7.89 6.76
C MET A 1 -20.06 -8.37 6.62
N THR A 2 -19.71 -9.04 5.53
CA THR A 2 -18.39 -9.67 5.40
C THR A 2 -17.67 -9.02 4.23
N VAL A 3 -16.51 -8.44 4.49
CA VAL A 3 -15.59 -7.98 3.43
C VAL A 3 -15.26 -9.17 2.54
N THR A 4 -15.42 -9.04 1.23
CA THR A 4 -15.05 -10.08 0.26
C THR A 4 -13.94 -9.57 -0.65
N GLY A 5 -13.01 -10.46 -0.99
CA GLY A 5 -11.75 -10.14 -1.65
C GLY A 5 -10.57 -10.55 -0.77
N GLN A 6 -9.57 -11.17 -1.37
CA GLN A 6 -8.33 -11.53 -0.69
C GLN A 6 -7.36 -10.36 -0.84
N ILE A 7 -6.71 -9.95 0.26
CA ILE A 7 -5.58 -9.03 0.16
C ILE A 7 -4.43 -9.84 -0.41
N ASP A 8 -4.29 -9.80 -1.73
CA ASP A 8 -3.28 -10.59 -2.45
C ASP A 8 -1.95 -9.85 -2.58
N PHE A 9 -1.85 -8.64 -2.02
CA PHE A 9 -0.61 -7.87 -2.04
C PHE A 9 -0.36 -7.05 -0.78
N PHE A 10 0.92 -6.78 -0.52
CA PHE A 10 1.39 -5.93 0.58
C PHE A 10 2.35 -4.86 0.06
N PRO A 11 2.15 -3.56 0.38
CA PRO A 11 3.12 -2.53 0.04
C PRO A 11 4.41 -2.71 0.84
N VAL A 12 5.52 -2.91 0.13
CA VAL A 12 6.85 -3.13 0.73
C VAL A 12 7.91 -2.31 -0.01
N SER A 13 9.02 -2.06 0.68
CA SER A 13 10.30 -1.70 0.06
C SER A 13 11.26 -2.88 0.14
N ILE A 14 12.26 -2.93 -0.76
CA ILE A 14 13.34 -3.92 -0.70
C ILE A 14 14.63 -3.19 -0.26
N GLY A 15 14.92 -3.19 1.04
CA GLY A 15 16.09 -2.53 1.62
C GLY A 15 17.27 -3.49 1.78
N SER A 16 18.48 -3.05 1.48
CA SER A 16 19.69 -3.85 1.68
C SER A 16 19.97 -4.03 3.17
N GLN A 17 20.29 -5.27 3.58
CA GLN A 17 20.85 -5.53 4.90
C GLN A 17 22.33 -5.10 4.99
N HIS A 18 23.08 -5.13 3.88
CA HIS A 18 24.49 -4.77 3.90
C HIS A 18 24.73 -3.26 3.80
N PHE A 19 23.94 -2.56 2.98
CA PHE A 19 24.08 -1.13 2.74
C PHE A 19 22.95 -0.36 3.41
N SER A 20 23.23 0.24 4.57
CA SER A 20 22.24 1.01 5.31
C SER A 20 21.61 2.11 4.45
N ASN A 21 20.28 2.21 4.55
CA ASN A 21 19.44 3.13 3.77
C ASN A 21 19.46 2.91 2.25
N VAL A 22 20.03 1.81 1.72
CA VAL A 22 20.01 1.58 0.27
C VAL A 22 18.90 0.61 -0.11
N PHE A 23 18.04 1.01 -1.03
CA PHE A 23 16.86 0.27 -1.47
C PHE A 23 16.91 -0.04 -2.97
N VAL A 24 16.23 -1.11 -3.38
CA VAL A 24 15.95 -1.37 -4.80
C VAL A 24 15.01 -0.29 -5.32
N ARG A 25 15.37 0.33 -6.45
CA ARG A 25 14.62 1.33 -7.19
C ARG A 25 14.20 0.76 -8.53
N MET A 26 12.92 0.86 -8.89
CA MET A 26 12.41 0.55 -10.23
C MET A 26 11.96 1.82 -10.95
N ASP A 27 12.56 2.08 -12.11
CA ASP A 27 12.08 3.07 -13.09
C ASP A 27 11.45 2.35 -14.27
N GLY A 28 10.12 2.31 -14.29
CA GLY A 28 9.32 1.70 -15.34
C GLY A 28 8.99 2.64 -16.49
N THR A 29 9.62 3.81 -16.58
CA THR A 29 9.30 4.80 -17.61
C THR A 29 9.42 4.18 -19.02
N GLY A 30 8.32 4.24 -19.78
CA GLY A 30 8.25 3.68 -21.14
C GLY A 30 7.94 2.17 -21.20
N VAL A 31 7.78 1.49 -20.07
CA VAL A 31 7.40 0.07 -20.03
C VAL A 31 5.87 -0.04 -20.07
N THR A 32 5.31 -0.10 -21.28
CA THR A 32 3.84 -0.11 -21.51
C THR A 32 3.31 -1.39 -22.14
N GLU A 33 4.20 -2.29 -22.55
CA GLU A 33 3.87 -3.58 -23.14
C GLU A 33 4.98 -4.60 -22.86
N PRO A 34 4.70 -5.92 -22.92
CA PRO A 34 5.70 -6.93 -22.64
C PRO A 34 6.82 -6.89 -23.67
N THR A 35 8.07 -6.94 -23.22
CA THR A 35 9.24 -7.00 -24.12
C THR A 35 10.12 -8.20 -23.77
N GLY A 36 10.64 -8.90 -24.78
CA GLY A 36 11.46 -10.10 -24.59
C GLY A 36 12.63 -9.91 -23.60
N PRO A 37 13.49 -8.88 -23.78
CA PRO A 37 14.59 -8.63 -22.85
C PRO A 37 14.18 -7.89 -21.56
N GLY A 38 12.89 -7.54 -21.39
CA GLY A 38 12.46 -6.55 -20.41
C GLY A 38 12.85 -5.11 -20.82
N GLY A 39 12.37 -4.15 -20.04
CA GLY A 39 12.63 -2.72 -20.23
C GLY A 39 12.92 -2.02 -18.92
N GLY A 40 12.85 -0.68 -18.91
CA GLY A 40 13.07 0.13 -17.71
C GLY A 40 14.47 -0.03 -17.10
N VAL A 41 14.65 0.54 -15.91
CA VAL A 41 15.91 0.48 -15.16
C VAL A 41 15.63 0.04 -13.74
N VAL A 42 16.42 -0.91 -13.24
CA VAL A 42 16.44 -1.26 -11.83
C VAL A 42 17.84 -1.04 -11.26
N ASN A 43 17.90 -0.23 -10.21
CA ASN A 43 19.14 0.16 -9.56
C ASN A 43 18.89 0.47 -8.08
N CYS A 44 19.76 1.25 -7.44
CA CYS A 44 19.71 1.55 -6.02
C CYS A 44 19.27 3.00 -5.74
N GLN A 45 18.67 3.23 -4.58
CA GLN A 45 18.35 4.57 -4.04
C GLN A 45 18.67 4.66 -2.54
N TYR A 46 19.06 5.84 -2.04
CA TYR A 46 19.42 6.07 -0.62
C TYR A 46 18.23 6.23 0.34
N THR A 47 17.00 6.30 -0.16
CA THR A 47 15.80 6.40 0.66
C THR A 47 14.68 5.68 -0.05
N ALA A 48 13.78 5.05 0.71
CA ALA A 48 12.56 4.54 0.13
C ALA A 48 11.65 5.72 -0.26
N GLY A 49 11.29 5.80 -1.53
CA GLY A 49 10.28 6.70 -2.06
C GLY A 49 9.40 5.98 -3.08
N PRO A 50 8.69 6.72 -3.95
CA PRO A 50 7.73 6.16 -4.91
C PRO A 50 8.25 5.00 -5.76
N TRP A 51 9.51 5.06 -6.17
CA TRP A 51 10.13 4.09 -7.08
C TRP A 51 10.73 2.89 -6.35
N GLU A 52 10.79 2.95 -5.02
CA GLU A 52 11.29 1.90 -4.13
C GLU A 52 10.14 1.17 -3.42
N THR A 53 8.88 1.52 -3.73
CA THR A 53 7.67 0.89 -3.20
C THR A 53 7.08 -0.11 -4.20
N PHE A 54 6.84 -1.34 -3.72
CA PHE A 54 6.30 -2.44 -4.49
C PHE A 54 5.06 -3.03 -3.81
N ALA A 55 4.06 -3.43 -4.59
CA ALA A 55 3.09 -4.43 -4.15
C ALA A 55 3.77 -5.80 -4.23
N LEU A 56 3.98 -6.43 -3.08
CA LEU A 56 4.39 -7.83 -2.97
C LEU A 56 3.16 -8.71 -3.16
N GLU A 57 2.99 -9.26 -4.36
CA GLU A 57 1.82 -10.04 -4.75
C GLU A 57 2.09 -11.54 -4.58
N ARG A 58 1.17 -12.26 -3.92
CA ARG A 58 1.27 -13.73 -3.79
C ARG A 58 0.56 -14.40 -4.96
N ASN A 59 1.28 -15.27 -5.66
CA ASN A 59 0.75 -16.06 -6.77
C ASN A 59 0.10 -17.37 -6.26
N ASP A 60 -0.80 -17.96 -7.07
CA ASP A 60 -1.46 -19.24 -6.77
C ASP A 60 -0.48 -20.41 -6.57
N ASP A 61 0.68 -20.35 -7.25
CA ASP A 61 1.75 -21.35 -7.15
C ASP A 61 2.64 -21.16 -5.89
N GLY A 62 2.30 -20.21 -5.01
CA GLY A 62 3.03 -19.91 -3.78
C GLY A 62 4.28 -19.06 -3.98
N THR A 63 4.60 -18.65 -5.21
CA THR A 63 5.65 -17.67 -5.48
C THR A 63 5.15 -16.24 -5.25
N PHE A 64 6.06 -15.27 -5.28
CA PHE A 64 5.75 -13.86 -5.14
C PHE A 64 6.17 -13.05 -6.37
N SER A 65 5.48 -11.95 -6.63
CA SER A 65 5.84 -10.96 -7.64
C SER A 65 5.97 -9.58 -6.99
N PHE A 66 6.91 -8.75 -7.45
CA PHE A 66 7.03 -7.36 -6.99
C PHE A 66 6.52 -6.43 -8.09
N ARG A 67 5.30 -5.92 -7.95
CA ARG A 67 4.74 -4.92 -8.87
C ARG A 67 5.09 -3.52 -8.38
N SER A 68 5.59 -2.66 -9.26
CA SER A 68 5.80 -1.25 -8.94
C SER A 68 4.50 -0.55 -8.57
N MET A 69 4.55 0.26 -7.52
CA MET A 69 3.43 1.12 -7.11
C MET A 69 3.40 2.44 -7.88
N ALA A 70 4.54 2.90 -8.37
CA ALA A 70 4.65 4.11 -9.19
C ALA A 70 4.35 3.86 -10.68
N PHE A 71 4.62 2.65 -11.19
CA PHE A 71 4.44 2.30 -12.59
C PHE A 71 3.41 1.16 -12.73
N PRO A 72 2.15 1.46 -13.09
CA PRO A 72 1.08 0.47 -13.15
C PRO A 72 1.42 -0.72 -14.06
N ASN A 73 1.14 -1.93 -13.57
CA ASN A 73 1.37 -3.20 -14.28
C ASN A 73 2.84 -3.47 -14.65
N VAL A 74 3.81 -2.77 -14.03
CA VAL A 74 5.24 -2.98 -14.24
C VAL A 74 5.82 -3.78 -13.06
N PHE A 75 6.51 -4.87 -13.34
CA PHE A 75 7.03 -5.83 -12.36
C PHE A 75 8.56 -5.91 -12.38
N LEU A 76 9.15 -6.24 -11.24
CA LEU A 76 10.57 -6.58 -11.13
C LEU A 76 10.83 -7.87 -11.90
N ARG A 77 11.73 -7.82 -12.87
CA ARG A 77 12.13 -8.96 -13.71
C ARG A 77 13.56 -9.36 -13.40
N MET A 78 13.82 -10.66 -13.26
CA MET A 78 15.16 -11.21 -13.06
C MET A 78 15.49 -12.30 -14.08
N ASP A 79 16.46 -11.99 -14.94
CA ASP A 79 17.01 -12.90 -15.93
C ASP A 79 18.38 -13.41 -15.46
N GLY A 80 18.38 -14.63 -14.92
CA GLY A 80 19.56 -15.32 -14.44
C GLY A 80 20.27 -16.16 -15.50
N THR A 81 19.97 -15.97 -16.79
CA THR A 81 20.56 -16.78 -17.86
C THR A 81 22.10 -16.72 -17.80
N GLY A 82 22.73 -17.89 -17.67
CA GLY A 82 24.19 -18.01 -17.57
C GLY A 82 24.79 -17.82 -16.18
N VAL A 83 23.99 -17.51 -15.16
CA VAL A 83 24.44 -17.38 -13.77
C VAL A 83 24.44 -18.75 -13.09
N VAL A 84 25.57 -19.45 -13.19
CA VAL A 84 25.74 -20.85 -12.71
C VAL A 84 26.78 -21.01 -11.61
N SER A 85 27.49 -19.94 -11.25
CA SER A 85 28.50 -19.90 -10.20
C SER A 85 28.65 -18.47 -9.66
N PRO A 86 29.10 -18.29 -8.41
CA PRO A 86 29.25 -16.96 -7.84
C PRO A 86 30.26 -16.13 -8.63
N THR A 87 29.97 -14.84 -8.84
CA THR A 87 30.90 -13.90 -9.48
C THR A 87 31.06 -12.65 -8.62
N GLY A 88 32.26 -12.06 -8.56
CA GLY A 88 32.52 -10.89 -7.72
C GLY A 88 31.48 -9.75 -7.86
N PRO A 89 31.20 -9.25 -9.07
CA PRO A 89 30.23 -8.18 -9.28
C PRO A 89 28.77 -8.66 -9.43
N GLY A 90 28.49 -9.95 -9.25
CA GLY A 90 27.23 -10.56 -9.68
C GLY A 90 27.12 -10.69 -11.21
N GLY A 91 26.00 -11.23 -11.68
CA GLY A 91 25.71 -11.46 -13.09
C GLY A 91 24.24 -11.26 -13.43
N GLY A 92 23.84 -11.75 -14.60
CA GLY A 92 22.47 -11.64 -15.11
C GLY A 92 21.99 -10.20 -15.27
N VAL A 93 20.68 -10.06 -15.49
CA VAL A 93 20.02 -8.77 -15.69
C VAL A 93 18.80 -8.69 -14.80
N VAL A 94 18.70 -7.60 -14.04
CA VAL A 94 17.48 -7.22 -13.32
C VAL A 94 16.97 -5.91 -13.90
N ASN A 95 15.72 -5.92 -14.35
CA ASN A 95 15.06 -4.79 -14.98
C ASN A 95 13.54 -4.86 -14.73
N CYS A 96 12.75 -4.18 -15.56
CA CYS A 96 11.30 -4.12 -15.45
C CYS A 96 10.63 -4.96 -16.56
N GLN A 97 9.41 -5.44 -16.30
CA GLN A 97 8.55 -6.07 -17.31
C GLN A 97 7.10 -5.59 -17.18
N TYR A 98 6.40 -5.43 -18.31
CA TYR A 98 4.95 -5.20 -18.29
C TYR A 98 4.23 -6.55 -18.14
N THR A 99 3.44 -6.72 -17.08
CA THR A 99 2.86 -8.00 -16.56
C THR A 99 3.88 -8.98 -15.97
N ALA A 100 3.40 -9.85 -15.07
CA ALA A 100 4.21 -10.91 -14.47
C ALA A 100 4.19 -12.18 -15.33
N GLY A 101 5.37 -12.66 -15.70
CA GLY A 101 5.63 -13.96 -16.31
C GLY A 101 6.55 -14.82 -15.44
N PRO A 102 7.23 -15.84 -16.01
CA PRO A 102 8.10 -16.72 -15.25
C PRO A 102 9.30 -16.02 -14.58
N TRP A 103 9.79 -14.91 -15.14
CA TRP A 103 10.99 -14.21 -14.68
C TRP A 103 10.72 -13.12 -13.64
N GLU A 104 9.44 -12.82 -13.41
CA GLU A 104 8.93 -11.86 -12.43
C GLU A 104 8.41 -12.57 -11.16
N LYS A 105 8.61 -13.89 -11.08
CA LYS A 105 8.22 -14.75 -9.96
C LYS A 105 9.41 -15.13 -9.11
N PHE A 106 9.24 -15.02 -7.80
CA PHE A 106 10.31 -15.19 -6.82
C PHE A 106 9.89 -16.10 -5.67
N LYS A 107 10.87 -16.75 -5.06
CA LYS A 107 10.71 -17.40 -3.75
C LYS A 107 11.37 -16.51 -2.71
N ILE A 108 10.66 -16.22 -1.64
CA ILE A 108 11.17 -15.42 -0.53
C ILE A 108 11.41 -16.37 0.64
N SER A 109 12.56 -16.25 1.28
CA SER A 109 12.90 -17.07 2.46
C SER A 109 13.49 -16.20 3.54
N ILE A 110 12.94 -16.29 4.75
CA ILE A 110 13.52 -15.69 5.93
C ILE A 110 14.75 -16.51 6.31
N VAL A 111 15.93 -15.87 6.30
CA VAL A 111 17.21 -16.51 6.59
C VAL A 111 17.77 -16.15 7.96
N GLU A 112 17.24 -15.09 8.58
CA GLU A 112 17.58 -14.64 9.92
C GLU A 112 16.43 -13.77 10.46
N SER A 113 16.14 -13.87 11.76
CA SER A 113 15.14 -13.05 12.46
C SER A 113 15.70 -12.63 13.81
N SER A 114 15.61 -11.36 14.17
CA SER A 114 15.98 -10.86 15.50
C SER A 114 15.17 -9.63 15.88
N GLU A 115 15.01 -9.37 17.18
CA GLU A 115 14.36 -8.13 17.65
C GLU A 115 15.12 -6.86 17.21
N ALA A 116 16.44 -6.95 17.00
CA ALA A 116 17.27 -5.78 16.66
C ALA A 116 17.30 -5.45 15.17
N ASN A 117 17.26 -6.47 14.30
CA ASN A 117 17.41 -6.32 12.85
C ASN A 117 16.16 -6.72 12.06
N GLY A 118 15.11 -7.19 12.75
CA GLY A 118 13.93 -7.76 12.13
C GLY A 118 14.20 -9.00 11.29
N ASN A 119 13.26 -9.31 10.40
CA ASN A 119 13.36 -10.39 9.42
C ASN A 119 14.29 -9.99 8.26
N ILE A 120 15.33 -10.81 8.05
CA ILE A 120 16.22 -10.73 6.90
C ILE A 120 15.84 -11.84 5.94
N VAL A 121 15.61 -11.46 4.68
CA VAL A 121 15.19 -12.38 3.63
C VAL A 121 16.19 -12.48 2.50
N THR A 122 16.10 -13.57 1.75
CA THR A 122 16.65 -13.71 0.40
C THR A 122 15.52 -13.79 -0.61
N ILE A 123 15.73 -13.23 -1.81
CA ILE A 123 14.76 -13.24 -2.91
C ILE A 123 15.37 -14.07 -4.06
N GLU A 124 14.92 -15.31 -4.22
CA GLU A 124 15.39 -16.25 -5.25
C GLU A 124 14.51 -16.18 -6.50
N SER A 125 15.08 -16.28 -7.69
CA SER A 125 14.29 -16.47 -8.92
C SER A 125 13.57 -17.80 -8.87
N ASN A 126 12.28 -17.82 -9.22
CA ASN A 126 11.58 -19.08 -9.44
C ASN A 126 12.05 -19.77 -10.74
N ALA A 127 12.40 -19.02 -11.78
CA ALA A 127 12.81 -19.56 -13.08
C ALA A 127 14.27 -20.00 -13.14
N PHE A 128 15.15 -19.41 -12.32
CA PHE A 128 16.57 -19.69 -12.27
C PHE A 128 16.99 -20.15 -10.86
N PRO A 129 16.96 -21.46 -10.58
CA PRO A 129 17.25 -21.97 -9.23
C PRO A 129 18.65 -21.59 -8.74
N ASN A 130 18.76 -21.28 -7.46
CA ASN A 130 19.95 -20.76 -6.77
C ASN A 130 20.43 -19.38 -7.26
N VAL A 131 19.64 -18.67 -8.08
CA VAL A 131 19.94 -17.32 -8.51
C VAL A 131 19.12 -16.33 -7.69
N PHE A 132 19.79 -15.46 -6.96
CA PHE A 132 19.20 -14.52 -6.00
C PHE A 132 19.32 -13.08 -6.49
N LEU A 133 18.36 -12.24 -6.13
CA LEU A 133 18.45 -10.79 -6.31
C LEU A 133 19.66 -10.27 -5.53
N ARG A 134 20.48 -9.43 -6.18
CA ARG A 134 21.67 -8.84 -5.61
C ARG A 134 21.60 -7.32 -5.70
N LEU A 135 21.93 -6.64 -4.61
CA LEU A 135 22.02 -5.18 -4.54
C LEU A 135 23.43 -4.77 -4.10
N ASP A 136 24.11 -3.99 -4.94
CA ASP A 136 25.38 -3.33 -4.63
C ASP A 136 25.18 -1.82 -4.51
N GLY A 137 25.13 -1.36 -3.27
CA GLY A 137 24.92 0.03 -2.91
C GLY A 137 26.21 0.84 -2.83
N THR A 138 27.35 0.30 -3.27
CA THR A 138 28.64 0.99 -3.14
C THR A 138 28.58 2.38 -3.77
N GLY A 139 28.84 3.41 -2.96
CA GLY A 139 28.81 4.82 -3.38
C GLY A 139 27.44 5.51 -3.27
N VAL A 140 26.37 4.79 -2.97
CA VAL A 140 25.03 5.35 -2.72
C VAL A 140 24.96 5.89 -1.29
N THR A 141 25.21 7.19 -1.14
CA THR A 141 25.32 7.86 0.18
C THR A 141 24.33 8.99 0.38
N LYS A 142 23.54 9.32 -0.66
CA LYS A 142 22.50 10.34 -0.66
C LYS A 142 21.52 10.09 -1.80
N PRO A 143 20.30 10.67 -1.76
CA PRO A 143 19.34 10.52 -2.82
C PRO A 143 19.89 11.05 -4.16
N THR A 144 19.62 10.35 -5.24
CA THR A 144 19.99 10.77 -6.61
C THR A 144 18.82 10.58 -7.55
N GLY A 145 18.58 11.54 -8.44
CA GLY A 145 17.45 11.52 -9.37
C GLY A 145 17.35 10.22 -10.19
N PRO A 146 18.40 9.81 -10.93
CA PRO A 146 18.36 8.57 -11.72
C PRO A 146 18.61 7.30 -10.90
N GLY A 147 18.79 7.40 -9.57
CA GLY A 147 19.36 6.31 -8.75
C GLY A 147 20.87 6.12 -8.98
N GLY A 148 21.44 5.16 -8.28
CA GLY A 148 22.86 4.79 -8.36
C GLY A 148 23.05 3.29 -8.12
N GLY A 149 24.29 2.87 -7.82
CA GLY A 149 24.59 1.47 -7.53
C GLY A 149 24.23 0.50 -8.66
N VAL A 150 24.21 -0.80 -8.33
CA VAL A 150 23.88 -1.86 -9.27
C VAL A 150 22.91 -2.83 -8.61
N VAL A 151 21.82 -3.16 -9.32
CA VAL A 151 20.97 -4.30 -9.00
C VAL A 151 21.09 -5.31 -10.12
N ASN A 152 21.43 -6.54 -9.77
CA ASN A 152 21.57 -7.66 -10.69
C ASN A 152 21.23 -8.95 -9.94
N CYS A 153 21.77 -10.10 -10.35
CA CYS A 153 21.56 -11.35 -9.63
C CYS A 153 22.86 -12.13 -9.39
N GLN A 154 22.81 -13.11 -8.50
CA GLN A 154 23.98 -13.86 -8.05
C GLN A 154 23.65 -15.33 -7.84
N TYR A 155 24.61 -16.21 -8.14
CA TYR A 155 24.50 -17.62 -7.77
C TYR A 155 24.86 -17.77 -6.29
N THR A 156 23.95 -18.31 -5.48
CA THR A 156 23.96 -18.34 -4.00
C THR A 156 23.79 -16.98 -3.33
N ALA A 157 23.28 -16.99 -2.09
CA ALA A 157 23.07 -15.77 -1.32
C ALA A 157 24.24 -15.51 -0.35
N GLY A 158 24.85 -14.33 -0.49
CA GLY A 158 25.81 -13.75 0.45
C GLY A 158 25.24 -12.47 1.09
N PRO A 159 26.09 -11.57 1.60
CA PRO A 159 25.61 -10.35 2.26
C PRO A 159 24.85 -9.37 1.34
N TRP A 160 25.13 -9.36 0.02
CA TRP A 160 24.52 -8.46 -0.96
C TRP A 160 23.14 -8.93 -1.45
N GLU A 161 22.79 -10.18 -1.15
CA GLU A 161 21.54 -10.85 -1.54
C GLU A 161 20.57 -10.96 -0.35
N LYS A 162 20.86 -10.26 0.75
CA LYS A 162 20.06 -10.21 1.97
C LYS A 162 19.37 -8.85 2.11
N PHE A 163 18.09 -8.90 2.42
CA PHE A 163 17.21 -7.73 2.41
C PHE A 163 16.31 -7.67 3.64
N HIS A 164 15.89 -6.45 3.99
CA HIS A 164 14.69 -6.21 4.77
C HIS A 164 13.53 -5.92 3.83
N LEU A 165 12.38 -6.52 4.12
CA LEU A 165 11.10 -6.14 3.53
C LEU A 165 10.31 -5.41 4.61
N GLY A 166 9.67 -4.29 4.23
CA GLY A 166 8.61 -3.71 5.05
C GLY A 166 8.87 -2.35 5.70
N ALA A 167 9.73 -1.47 5.17
CA ALA A 167 9.83 -0.10 5.70
C ALA A 167 8.45 0.60 5.73
N HIS A 168 7.66 0.47 4.65
CA HIS A 168 6.29 0.99 4.62
C HIS A 168 5.29 0.23 5.49
N LEU A 169 5.53 -1.05 5.77
CA LEU A 169 4.72 -1.81 6.74
C LEU A 169 4.99 -1.30 8.16
N ASN A 170 6.25 -0.98 8.47
CA ASN A 170 6.65 -0.35 9.72
C ASN A 170 6.00 1.04 9.85
N ASP A 171 6.10 1.89 8.83
CA ASP A 171 5.47 3.22 8.84
C ASP A 171 3.95 3.12 9.05
N ALA A 172 3.31 2.10 8.47
CA ALA A 172 1.88 1.85 8.65
C ALA A 172 1.55 1.38 10.07
N ILE A 173 2.37 0.50 10.66
CA ILE A 173 2.22 0.04 12.03
C ILE A 173 2.40 1.21 13.01
N ASP A 174 3.43 2.04 12.84
CA ASP A 174 3.66 3.24 13.62
C ASP A 174 2.44 4.17 13.55
N LYS A 175 1.93 4.40 12.34
CA LYS A 175 0.75 5.26 12.13
C LYS A 175 -0.50 4.71 12.80
N LEU A 176 -0.70 3.39 12.76
CA LEU A 176 -1.81 2.74 13.46
C LEU A 176 -1.64 2.85 14.98
N GLY A 177 -0.42 2.77 15.50
CA GLY A 177 -0.12 3.03 16.91
C GLY A 177 -0.49 4.45 17.35
N GLU A 178 -0.19 5.46 16.53
CA GLU A 178 -0.62 6.85 16.78
C GLU A 178 -2.14 7.00 16.79
N LEU A 179 -2.83 6.32 15.87
CA LEU A 179 -4.28 6.38 15.74
C LEU A 179 -5.01 5.65 16.86
N TYR A 180 -4.41 4.61 17.45
CA TYR A 180 -5.05 3.77 18.47
C TYR A 180 -4.15 3.63 19.71
N PRO A 181 -3.94 4.72 20.47
CA PRO A 181 -2.97 4.76 21.57
C PRO A 181 -3.32 3.82 22.73
N SER A 182 -4.58 3.39 22.86
CA SER A 182 -5.01 2.41 23.86
C SER A 182 -4.34 1.04 23.71
N TYR A 183 -3.76 0.76 22.55
CA TYR A 183 -3.03 -0.47 22.29
C TYR A 183 -1.53 -0.34 22.58
N ASP A 184 -1.01 0.84 22.98
CA ASP A 184 0.45 1.12 23.10
C ASP A 184 1.22 0.64 21.84
N LYS A 185 2.55 0.63 21.85
CA LYS A 185 3.40 0.01 20.82
C LYS A 185 3.24 -1.52 20.71
N SER A 186 2.07 -2.08 21.03
CA SER A 186 1.81 -3.51 20.91
C SER A 186 1.91 -3.96 19.45
N LEU A 187 1.43 -3.17 18.48
CA LEU A 187 1.62 -3.52 17.06
C LEU A 187 3.11 -3.63 16.70
N ASP A 188 3.99 -2.79 17.26
CA ASP A 188 5.45 -2.88 17.09
C ASP A 188 5.99 -4.22 17.63
N LYS A 189 5.50 -4.68 18.79
CA LYS A 189 5.82 -6.01 19.36
C LYS A 189 5.44 -7.14 18.40
N TYR A 190 4.38 -6.94 17.61
CA TYR A 190 3.90 -7.91 16.63
C TYR A 190 4.43 -7.67 15.22
N ASN A 191 5.21 -6.62 14.97
CA ASN A 191 5.62 -6.24 13.62
C ASN A 191 6.34 -7.37 12.89
N GLU A 192 7.33 -7.98 13.55
CA GLU A 192 8.07 -9.11 12.97
C GLU A 192 7.20 -10.35 12.76
N LEU A 193 6.21 -10.57 13.62
CA LEU A 193 5.25 -11.66 13.48
C LEU A 193 4.31 -11.39 12.28
N ILE A 194 3.80 -10.17 12.15
CA ILE A 194 2.92 -9.73 11.06
C ILE A 194 3.68 -9.86 9.73
N ILE A 195 4.89 -9.30 9.64
CA ILE A 195 5.73 -9.38 8.44
C ILE A 195 6.05 -10.83 8.09
N LYS A 196 6.38 -11.67 9.08
CA LYS A 196 6.63 -13.10 8.86
C LYS A 196 5.42 -13.79 8.24
N HIS A 197 4.23 -13.66 8.83
CA HIS A 197 3.03 -14.32 8.32
C HIS A 197 2.62 -13.79 6.94
N ILE A 198 2.87 -12.52 6.66
CA ILE A 198 2.72 -11.93 5.33
C ILE A 198 3.66 -12.62 4.31
N ILE A 199 4.95 -12.73 4.64
CA ILE A 199 5.97 -13.32 3.76
C ILE A 199 5.76 -14.83 3.58
N GLU A 200 5.31 -15.53 4.61
CA GLU A 200 5.04 -16.97 4.54
C GLU A 200 3.67 -17.30 3.94
N GLY A 201 2.78 -16.32 3.81
CA GLY A 201 1.39 -16.53 3.41
C GLY A 201 0.61 -17.38 4.41
N THR A 202 0.90 -17.21 5.70
CA THR A 202 0.29 -17.95 6.82
C THR A 202 -0.52 -16.99 7.70
N ALA A 203 -1.11 -17.53 8.78
CA ALA A 203 -1.79 -16.74 9.81
C ALA A 203 -1.20 -17.08 11.18
N PRO A 204 -1.08 -16.10 12.09
CA PRO A 204 -0.76 -16.38 13.49
C PRO A 204 -1.90 -17.17 14.14
N THR A 205 -1.56 -17.92 15.18
CA THR A 205 -2.54 -18.57 16.06
C THR A 205 -3.31 -17.52 16.87
N ASP A 206 -4.54 -17.83 17.26
CA ASP A 206 -5.36 -16.94 18.10
C ASP A 206 -4.64 -16.53 19.40
N SER A 207 -3.85 -17.45 19.98
CA SER A 207 -3.06 -17.17 21.17
C SER A 207 -1.91 -16.18 20.95
N GLU A 208 -1.32 -16.15 19.75
CA GLU A 208 -0.23 -15.21 19.44
C GLU A 208 -0.75 -13.77 19.36
N ILE A 209 -1.98 -13.57 18.85
CA ILE A 209 -2.57 -12.24 18.64
C ILE A 209 -3.71 -11.91 19.60
N MET A 210 -3.89 -12.66 20.69
CA MET A 210 -5.00 -12.49 21.63
C MET A 210 -5.04 -11.08 22.26
N GLU A 211 -3.86 -10.48 22.53
CA GLU A 211 -3.76 -9.11 23.04
C GLU A 211 -4.26 -8.04 22.04
N LEU A 212 -4.42 -8.41 20.77
CA LEU A 212 -4.94 -7.55 19.71
C LEU A 212 -6.44 -7.78 19.45
N GLU A 213 -7.14 -8.57 20.27
CA GLU A 213 -8.58 -8.73 20.14
C GLU A 213 -9.29 -7.37 20.30
N GLY A 214 -10.25 -7.09 19.41
CA GLY A 214 -10.93 -5.80 19.35
C GLY A 214 -10.07 -4.65 18.83
N ILE A 215 -8.85 -4.90 18.33
CA ILE A 215 -8.00 -3.86 17.76
C ILE A 215 -8.76 -3.08 16.68
N PHE A 216 -8.63 -1.75 16.77
CA PHE A 216 -9.34 -0.74 15.97
C PHE A 216 -10.81 -0.50 16.33
N ASP A 217 -11.39 -1.21 17.30
CA ASP A 217 -12.77 -0.94 17.72
C ASP A 217 -12.82 0.38 18.50
N ILE A 218 -13.76 1.26 18.14
CA ILE A 218 -13.98 2.55 18.80
C ILE A 218 -15.37 2.52 19.42
N ASP A 219 -15.47 2.89 20.70
CA ASP A 219 -16.76 3.14 21.34
C ASP A 219 -17.32 4.48 20.86
N LEU A 220 -18.17 4.42 19.84
CA LEU A 220 -18.95 5.56 19.38
C LEU A 220 -20.18 5.67 20.27
N ALA A 221 -20.09 6.47 21.34
CA ALA A 221 -21.22 6.80 22.20
C ALA A 221 -22.45 7.19 21.36
N SER A 222 -23.58 6.51 21.60
CA SER A 222 -24.82 6.79 20.88
C SER A 222 -25.39 8.14 21.28
N THR A 223 -25.66 8.99 20.29
CA THR A 223 -26.44 10.21 20.48
C THR A 223 -27.84 9.97 19.91
N ASN A 224 -28.89 10.44 20.59
CA ASN A 224 -30.26 10.41 20.04
C ASN A 224 -30.49 11.50 18.96
N ASP A 225 -29.44 12.25 18.63
CA ASP A 225 -29.50 13.33 17.65
C ASP A 225 -29.66 12.76 16.23
N THR A 226 -30.38 13.50 15.40
CA THR A 226 -30.56 13.17 13.98
C THR A 226 -29.61 14.04 13.15
N PRO A 227 -28.78 13.46 12.28
CA PRO A 227 -27.88 14.26 11.44
C PRO A 227 -28.69 15.14 10.48
N SER A 228 -28.20 16.34 10.23
CA SER A 228 -28.72 17.21 9.17
C SER A 228 -28.53 16.58 7.79
N SER A 229 -29.30 17.04 6.80
CA SER A 229 -29.15 16.57 5.42
C SER A 229 -27.74 16.79 4.86
N CYS A 230 -27.06 17.87 5.27
CA CYS A 230 -25.67 18.13 4.89
C CYS A 230 -24.69 17.17 5.59
N GLN A 231 -24.88 16.86 6.87
CA GLN A 231 -24.09 15.85 7.57
C GLN A 231 -24.22 14.48 6.90
N SER A 232 -25.44 14.06 6.57
CA SER A 232 -25.68 12.80 5.87
C SER A 232 -25.01 12.78 4.50
N ALA A 233 -25.21 13.81 3.68
CA ALA A 233 -24.60 13.86 2.35
C ALA A 233 -23.06 13.87 2.41
N ALA A 234 -22.48 14.61 3.35
CA ALA A 234 -21.04 14.61 3.58
C ALA A 234 -20.52 13.23 4.00
N ALA A 235 -21.24 12.55 4.89
CA ALA A 235 -20.86 11.22 5.34
C ALA A 235 -20.87 10.20 4.20
N HIS A 236 -21.90 10.23 3.35
CA HIS A 236 -21.98 9.39 2.17
C HIS A 236 -20.78 9.63 1.23
N MET A 237 -20.50 10.91 0.91
CA MET A 237 -19.35 11.26 0.06
C MET A 237 -18.01 10.79 0.64
N ILE A 238 -17.81 10.96 1.96
CA ILE A 238 -16.59 10.53 2.65
C ILE A 238 -16.46 9.00 2.62
N VAL A 239 -17.53 8.28 2.95
CA VAL A 239 -17.54 6.81 2.99
C VAL A 239 -17.36 6.24 1.60
N ASP A 240 -18.04 6.77 0.58
CA ASP A 240 -17.90 6.31 -0.79
C ASP A 240 -16.50 6.61 -1.32
N GLY A 241 -15.92 7.77 -1.01
CA GLY A 241 -14.53 8.06 -1.31
C GLY A 241 -13.56 7.05 -0.68
N PHE A 242 -13.75 6.76 0.61
CA PHE A 242 -12.92 5.81 1.34
C PHE A 242 -13.04 4.38 0.81
N VAL A 243 -14.28 3.93 0.54
CA VAL A 243 -14.56 2.58 0.02
C VAL A 243 -14.10 2.45 -1.43
N THR A 244 -14.18 3.50 -2.26
CA THR A 244 -13.61 3.50 -3.60
C THR A 244 -12.08 3.37 -3.54
N ALA A 245 -11.40 4.06 -2.61
CA ALA A 245 -9.96 3.91 -2.42
C ALA A 245 -9.58 2.48 -2.02
N ILE A 246 -10.36 1.85 -1.13
CA ILE A 246 -10.22 0.42 -0.79
C ILE A 246 -10.46 -0.47 -2.01
N GLY A 247 -11.43 -0.12 -2.86
CA GLY A 247 -11.75 -0.81 -4.10
C GLY A 247 -10.58 -0.86 -5.10
N LEU A 248 -9.71 0.16 -5.12
CA LEU A 248 -8.49 0.16 -5.92
C LEU A 248 -7.52 -0.97 -5.54
N MET A 249 -7.66 -1.52 -4.33
CA MET A 249 -6.90 -2.67 -3.83
C MET A 249 -7.60 -4.01 -4.12
N GLY A 250 -8.72 -4.01 -4.86
CA GLY A 250 -9.50 -5.22 -5.17
C GLY A 250 -10.45 -5.66 -4.04
N LEU A 251 -10.61 -4.86 -2.99
CA LEU A 251 -11.44 -5.19 -1.83
C LEU A 251 -12.85 -4.61 -1.95
N LYS A 252 -13.85 -5.39 -1.51
CA LYS A 252 -15.26 -4.96 -1.48
C LYS A 252 -15.76 -4.84 -0.06
N ILE A 253 -16.14 -3.62 0.32
CA ILE A 253 -16.74 -3.33 1.62
C ILE A 253 -18.26 -3.23 1.47
N PRO A 254 -19.05 -4.16 2.04
CA PRO A 254 -20.50 -4.00 2.08
C PRO A 254 -20.88 -2.94 3.12
N GLY A 255 -22.11 -2.41 3.03
CA GLY A 255 -22.67 -1.60 4.12
C GLY A 255 -22.27 -0.14 4.20
N LYS A 256 -21.86 0.46 3.08
CA LYS A 256 -21.49 1.88 3.00
C LYS A 256 -22.51 2.78 3.71
N SER A 257 -23.81 2.55 3.52
CA SER A 257 -24.89 3.33 4.16
C SER A 257 -24.85 3.28 5.70
N THR A 258 -24.68 2.10 6.30
CA THR A 258 -24.61 1.97 7.76
C THR A 258 -23.37 2.65 8.33
N ILE A 259 -22.25 2.64 7.59
CA ILE A 259 -21.03 3.36 7.98
C ILE A 259 -21.26 4.86 7.89
N ALA A 260 -21.90 5.33 6.81
CA ALA A 260 -22.23 6.75 6.62
C ALA A 260 -23.16 7.28 7.72
N GLU A 261 -24.17 6.51 8.13
CA GLU A 261 -25.06 6.86 9.23
C GLU A 261 -24.31 7.08 10.55
N LYS A 262 -23.37 6.18 10.88
CA LYS A 262 -22.52 6.32 12.08
C LYS A 262 -21.61 7.54 12.01
N LEU A 263 -21.08 7.84 10.83
CA LEU A 263 -20.17 8.95 10.61
C LEU A 263 -20.89 10.32 10.62
N ALA A 264 -22.12 10.40 10.11
CA ALA A 264 -22.83 11.65 9.89
C ALA A 264 -22.91 12.54 11.16
N LEU A 265 -23.12 11.94 12.32
CA LEU A 265 -23.22 12.66 13.60
C LEU A 265 -21.87 13.18 14.13
N LYS A 266 -20.76 12.68 13.60
CA LYS A 266 -19.41 13.14 13.95
C LYS A 266 -18.91 14.24 13.02
N ILE A 267 -19.62 14.52 11.93
CA ILE A 267 -19.24 15.53 10.96
C ILE A 267 -19.65 16.92 11.45
N GLU A 268 -18.65 17.78 11.66
CA GLU A 268 -18.82 19.20 11.95
C GLU A 268 -18.83 20.01 10.65
N VAL A 269 -20.03 20.26 10.11
CA VAL A 269 -20.23 20.91 8.79
C VAL A 269 -19.56 22.29 8.69
N GLU A 270 -19.49 23.05 9.78
CA GLU A 270 -18.91 24.39 9.80
C GLU A 270 -17.38 24.39 9.64
N GLY A 271 -16.71 23.30 10.03
CA GLY A 271 -15.25 23.12 9.90
C GLY A 271 -14.79 22.57 8.54
N MET A 272 -15.71 22.17 7.66
CA MET A 272 -15.40 21.44 6.44
C MET A 272 -15.07 22.32 5.21
N ASN A 273 -14.52 23.51 5.38
CA ASN A 273 -14.30 24.42 4.25
C ASN A 273 -13.40 23.80 3.16
N ASP A 274 -12.32 23.14 3.56
CA ASP A 274 -11.39 22.49 2.63
C ASP A 274 -12.04 21.31 1.91
N PHE A 275 -12.74 20.43 2.64
CA PHE A 275 -13.49 19.31 2.04
C PHE A 275 -14.55 19.80 1.07
N ARG A 276 -15.30 20.86 1.44
CA ARG A 276 -16.32 21.48 0.60
C ARG A 276 -15.69 21.99 -0.70
N GLU A 277 -14.57 22.71 -0.62
CA GLU A 277 -13.84 23.20 -1.78
C GLU A 277 -13.38 22.03 -2.67
N THR A 278 -12.82 20.98 -2.10
CA THR A 278 -12.42 19.77 -2.81
C THR A 278 -13.60 19.12 -3.55
N VAL A 279 -14.77 18.99 -2.92
CA VAL A 279 -15.99 18.45 -3.54
C VAL A 279 -16.47 19.35 -4.69
N TYR A 280 -16.44 20.67 -4.51
CA TYR A 280 -16.78 21.62 -5.58
C TYR A 280 -15.84 21.46 -6.77
N ASN A 281 -14.54 21.39 -6.53
CA ASN A 281 -13.54 21.22 -7.58
C ASN A 281 -13.66 19.86 -8.28
N PHE A 282 -13.94 18.79 -7.54
CA PHE A 282 -14.21 17.46 -8.10
C PHE A 282 -15.40 17.49 -9.05
N ARG A 283 -16.49 18.15 -8.66
CA ARG A 283 -17.72 18.24 -9.47
C ARG A 283 -17.52 19.02 -10.78
N ASN A 284 -16.68 20.06 -10.74
CA ASN A 284 -16.41 20.93 -11.88
C ASN A 284 -15.20 20.46 -12.72
N ALA A 285 -14.51 19.39 -12.32
CA ALA A 285 -13.40 18.82 -13.07
C ALA A 285 -13.86 18.32 -14.44
N THR A 286 -13.13 18.71 -15.49
CA THR A 286 -13.49 18.46 -16.89
C THR A 286 -12.84 17.22 -17.48
N SER A 287 -11.77 16.71 -16.86
CA SER A 287 -11.05 15.52 -17.29
C SER A 287 -10.96 14.47 -16.17
N ASN A 288 -10.74 13.21 -16.55
CA ASN A 288 -10.56 12.12 -15.59
C ASN A 288 -9.35 12.35 -14.69
N SER A 289 -8.24 12.90 -15.22
CA SER A 289 -7.06 13.24 -14.43
C SER A 289 -7.36 14.32 -13.38
N GLN A 290 -8.15 15.35 -13.75
CA GLN A 290 -8.58 16.37 -12.78
C GLN A 290 -9.50 15.77 -11.71
N LYS A 291 -10.45 14.90 -12.08
CA LYS A 291 -11.32 14.21 -11.12
C LYS A 291 -10.50 13.35 -10.16
N ALA A 292 -9.57 12.55 -10.68
CA ALA A 292 -8.67 11.73 -9.87
C ALA A 292 -7.81 12.55 -8.91
N TYR A 293 -7.30 13.71 -9.35
CA TYR A 293 -6.55 14.62 -8.49
C TYR A 293 -7.40 15.20 -7.35
N GLN A 294 -8.64 15.62 -7.63
CA GLN A 294 -9.53 16.11 -6.57
C GLN A 294 -9.98 14.99 -5.63
N PHE A 295 -10.13 13.76 -6.15
CA PHE A 295 -10.36 12.60 -5.29
C PHE A 295 -9.16 12.30 -4.38
N PHE A 296 -7.94 12.42 -4.88
CA PHE A 296 -6.73 12.31 -4.06
C PHE A 296 -6.70 13.35 -2.93
N LYS A 297 -7.03 14.61 -3.23
CA LYS A 297 -7.15 15.66 -2.20
C LYS A 297 -8.18 15.29 -1.14
N MET A 298 -9.35 14.82 -1.56
CA MET A 298 -10.41 14.42 -0.64
C MET A 298 -9.95 13.28 0.28
N LEU A 299 -9.23 12.30 -0.27
CA LEU A 299 -8.65 11.20 0.50
C LEU A 299 -7.59 11.72 1.49
N SER A 300 -6.81 12.73 1.11
CA SER A 300 -5.86 13.41 2.00
C SER A 300 -6.56 14.14 3.16
N ASP A 301 -7.65 14.87 2.86
CA ASP A 301 -8.47 15.55 3.87
C ASP A 301 -9.06 14.54 4.86
N ILE A 302 -9.53 13.39 4.35
CA ILE A 302 -10.05 12.28 5.17
C ILE A 302 -8.95 11.69 6.04
N TYR A 303 -7.79 11.38 5.48
CA TYR A 303 -6.66 10.75 6.16
C TYR A 303 -6.07 11.61 7.29
N ASN A 304 -5.95 12.91 7.05
CA ASN A 304 -5.40 13.86 8.01
C ASN A 304 -6.45 14.39 9.01
N GLY A 305 -7.73 14.15 8.74
CA GLY A 305 -8.84 14.58 9.59
C GLY A 305 -9.19 13.59 10.71
N ASN A 306 -10.04 14.05 11.64
CA ASN A 306 -10.53 13.25 12.76
C ASN A 306 -11.41 12.05 12.35
N PHE A 307 -11.76 11.94 11.06
CA PHE A 307 -12.65 10.92 10.53
C PHE A 307 -11.93 9.62 10.17
N PHE A 308 -10.62 9.66 9.89
CA PHE A 308 -9.88 8.50 9.42
C PHE A 308 -9.98 7.32 10.38
N GLN A 309 -9.76 7.59 11.67
CA GLN A 309 -9.84 6.58 12.73
C GLN A 309 -11.24 5.95 12.83
N ILE A 310 -12.31 6.78 12.71
CA ILE A 310 -13.71 6.33 12.74
C ILE A 310 -14.05 5.47 11.52
N LEU A 311 -13.59 5.87 10.33
CA LEU A 311 -13.78 5.13 9.10
C LEU A 311 -13.08 3.78 9.15
N LEU A 312 -11.81 3.78 9.55
CA LEU A 312 -11.00 2.58 9.66
C LEU A 312 -11.62 1.61 10.67
N SER A 313 -12.08 2.11 11.83
CA SER A 313 -12.82 1.33 12.83
C SER A 313 -14.15 0.77 12.30
N SER A 314 -14.90 1.60 11.57
CA SER A 314 -16.20 1.19 11.04
C SER A 314 -16.06 0.10 9.97
N VAL A 315 -15.05 0.20 9.11
CA VAL A 315 -14.75 -0.82 8.11
C VAL A 315 -14.16 -2.07 8.76
N SER A 316 -13.23 -1.94 9.71
CA SER A 316 -12.65 -3.09 10.42
C SER A 316 -13.70 -3.86 11.21
N SER A 317 -14.74 -3.21 11.73
CA SER A 317 -15.86 -3.87 12.41
C SER A 317 -16.66 -4.84 11.52
N ALA A 318 -16.56 -4.70 10.19
CA ALA A 318 -17.14 -5.63 9.22
C ALA A 318 -16.23 -6.85 8.94
N ILE A 319 -15.05 -6.92 9.55
CA ILE A 319 -14.10 -8.02 9.43
C ILE A 319 -14.09 -8.79 10.75
N THR A 320 -14.34 -10.10 10.68
CA THR A 320 -14.56 -10.94 11.87
C THR A 320 -13.27 -11.45 12.49
N SER A 321 -12.27 -11.77 11.67
CA SER A 321 -10.98 -12.30 12.12
C SER A 321 -10.07 -11.15 12.54
N THR A 322 -9.49 -11.23 13.75
CA THR A 322 -8.48 -10.26 14.22
C THR A 322 -7.30 -10.18 13.26
N TRP A 323 -6.86 -11.32 12.72
CA TRP A 323 -5.77 -11.34 11.73
C TRP A 323 -6.15 -10.62 10.43
N ASP A 324 -7.37 -10.82 9.94
CA ASP A 324 -7.82 -10.13 8.72
C ASP A 324 -8.02 -8.63 8.96
N LYS A 325 -8.46 -8.21 10.16
CA LYS A 325 -8.51 -6.80 10.56
C LYS A 325 -7.12 -6.16 10.51
N ILE A 326 -6.11 -6.82 11.09
CA ILE A 326 -4.71 -6.34 11.12
C ILE A 326 -4.15 -6.26 9.70
N LYS A 327 -4.27 -7.34 8.90
CA LYS A 327 -3.83 -7.33 7.50
C LYS A 327 -4.47 -6.21 6.71
N PHE A 328 -5.78 -6.02 6.85
CA PHE A 328 -6.50 -4.93 6.19
C PHE A 328 -5.94 -3.57 6.59
N ALA A 329 -5.89 -3.27 7.89
CA ALA A 329 -5.46 -1.97 8.38
C ALA A 329 -4.01 -1.64 7.98
N VAL A 330 -3.08 -2.57 8.20
CA VAL A 330 -1.66 -2.39 7.86
C VAL A 330 -1.49 -2.20 6.35
N THR A 331 -2.12 -3.04 5.53
CA THR A 331 -2.00 -2.94 4.07
C THR A 331 -2.61 -1.64 3.54
N PHE A 332 -3.79 -1.27 4.03
CA PHE A 332 -4.48 -0.07 3.58
C PHE A 332 -3.72 1.20 3.99
N VAL A 333 -3.23 1.28 5.23
CA VAL A 333 -2.41 2.43 5.67
C VAL A 333 -1.08 2.48 4.92
N ALA A 334 -0.41 1.35 4.70
CA ALA A 334 0.81 1.31 3.90
C ALA A 334 0.57 1.77 2.45
N GLN A 335 -0.60 1.43 1.88
CA GLN A 335 -1.02 1.88 0.56
C GLN A 335 -1.24 3.39 0.50
N LEU A 336 -1.88 3.97 1.52
CA LEU A 336 -2.07 5.41 1.63
C LEU A 336 -0.72 6.12 1.73
N ILE A 337 0.18 5.63 2.58
CA ILE A 337 1.55 6.16 2.73
C ILE A 337 2.27 6.15 1.39
N ALA A 338 2.20 5.04 0.65
CA ALA A 338 2.77 4.94 -0.69
C ALA A 338 2.17 5.97 -1.66
N TRP A 339 0.84 6.14 -1.69
CA TRP A 339 0.20 7.15 -2.54
C TRP A 339 0.61 8.58 -2.17
N PHE A 340 0.64 8.92 -0.88
CA PHE A 340 1.04 10.24 -0.40
C PHE A 340 2.53 10.54 -0.63
N ALA A 341 3.40 9.53 -0.51
CA ALA A 341 4.82 9.66 -0.84
C ALA A 341 5.05 10.05 -2.32
N THR A 342 4.08 9.77 -3.20
CA THR A 342 4.12 10.14 -4.62
C THR A 342 3.44 11.48 -4.93
N GLU A 343 3.03 12.27 -3.93
CA GLU A 343 2.14 13.43 -4.09
C GLU A 343 0.86 13.09 -4.89
N GLY A 344 0.40 11.83 -4.80
CA GLY A 344 -0.77 11.33 -5.48
C GLY A 344 -0.57 10.87 -6.93
N VAL A 345 0.64 10.95 -7.50
CA VAL A 345 0.91 10.50 -8.88
C VAL A 345 0.50 9.04 -9.08
N ALA A 346 0.88 8.15 -8.17
CA ALA A 346 0.54 6.73 -8.23
C ALA A 346 -0.98 6.49 -8.12
N PHE A 347 -1.64 7.20 -7.20
CA PHE A 347 -3.09 7.13 -7.02
C PHE A 347 -3.85 7.60 -8.26
N ILE A 348 -3.46 8.76 -8.80
CA ILE A 348 -4.10 9.36 -9.98
C ILE A 348 -4.00 8.43 -11.18
N ALA A 349 -2.83 7.81 -11.40
CA ALA A 349 -2.64 6.84 -12.47
C ALA A 349 -3.59 5.64 -12.31
N GLN A 350 -3.71 5.07 -11.10
CA GLN A 350 -4.62 3.95 -10.82
C GLN A 350 -6.09 4.32 -11.04
N VAL A 351 -6.53 5.46 -10.51
CA VAL A 351 -7.93 5.92 -10.65
C VAL A 351 -8.29 6.23 -12.10
N VAL A 352 -7.39 6.83 -12.87
CA VAL A 352 -7.64 7.13 -14.30
C VAL A 352 -7.82 5.85 -15.12
N LEU A 353 -7.10 4.78 -14.78
CA LEU A 353 -7.25 3.48 -15.43
C LEU A 353 -8.57 2.78 -15.05
N LEU A 354 -9.07 3.01 -13.83
CA LEU A 354 -10.29 2.41 -13.28
C LEU A 354 -11.50 3.37 -13.30
N ALA A 355 -11.55 4.29 -14.26
CA ALA A 355 -12.46 5.45 -14.26
C ALA A 355 -13.98 5.14 -14.11
N SER A 356 -14.42 3.89 -14.24
CA SER A 356 -15.79 3.46 -13.90
C SER A 356 -16.15 3.71 -12.43
N ASP A 357 -15.16 3.73 -11.54
CA ASP A 357 -15.38 3.64 -10.09
C ASP A 357 -15.69 5.01 -9.44
N LEU A 358 -15.77 6.08 -10.24
CA LEU A 358 -16.05 7.44 -9.77
C LEU A 358 -17.51 7.88 -9.98
N ALA A 359 -18.38 7.06 -10.56
CA ALA A 359 -19.75 7.46 -10.89
C ALA A 359 -20.59 7.77 -9.64
N GLU A 360 -20.60 6.85 -8.65
CA GLU A 360 -21.28 7.04 -7.35
C GLU A 360 -20.74 8.29 -6.63
N LEU A 361 -19.42 8.43 -6.60
CA LEU A 361 -18.76 9.58 -5.99
C LEU A 361 -19.15 10.93 -6.65
N TYR A 362 -19.41 10.91 -7.96
CA TYR A 362 -19.85 12.08 -8.70
C TYR A 362 -21.31 12.47 -8.41
N GLU A 363 -22.15 11.48 -8.09
CA GLU A 363 -23.53 11.68 -7.64
C GLU A 363 -23.56 12.29 -6.24
N ASP A 364 -22.80 11.73 -5.30
CA ASP A 364 -22.70 12.21 -3.93
C ASP A 364 -22.15 13.63 -3.83
N ALA A 365 -21.19 13.99 -4.67
CA ALA A 365 -20.71 15.37 -4.79
C ALA A 365 -21.84 16.36 -5.16
N GLY A 366 -22.84 15.90 -5.94
CA GLY A 366 -24.03 16.68 -6.27
C GLY A 366 -24.96 16.87 -5.08
N ASN A 367 -25.12 15.83 -4.25
CA ASN A 367 -25.91 15.87 -3.02
C ASN A 367 -25.30 16.87 -2.03
N VAL A 368 -24.00 16.77 -1.78
CA VAL A 368 -23.25 17.72 -0.91
C VAL A 368 -23.39 19.16 -1.43
N LYS A 369 -23.26 19.38 -2.74
CA LYS A 369 -23.47 20.71 -3.33
C LYS A 369 -24.87 21.26 -3.02
N THR A 370 -25.88 20.42 -3.13
CA THR A 370 -27.28 20.84 -2.97
C THR A 370 -27.62 21.20 -1.53
N CYS A 371 -27.20 20.39 -0.55
CA CYS A 371 -27.57 20.63 0.85
C CYS A 371 -26.59 21.54 1.61
N CYS A 372 -25.29 21.51 1.28
CA CYS A 372 -24.27 22.26 2.01
C CYS A 372 -23.97 23.64 1.38
N TYR A 373 -24.43 23.91 0.16
CA TYR A 373 -24.29 25.21 -0.52
C TYR A 373 -25.62 25.88 -0.87
N ALA A 374 -26.76 25.31 -0.48
CA ALA A 374 -28.05 25.99 -0.60
C ALA A 374 -28.13 27.19 0.36
N LYS A 375 -27.76 28.35 -0.19
CA LYS A 375 -28.03 29.74 0.23
C LYS A 375 -27.76 30.10 1.71
N SER A 376 -26.70 30.88 1.88
CA SER A 376 -26.83 32.13 2.66
C SER A 376 -27.78 33.10 1.95
#